data_AF-A0A838E675-F1
#
_entry.id   AF-A0A838E675-F1
#
_cell.length_a   1.000
_cell.length_b   1.000
_cell.length_c   1.000
_cell.angle_alpha   90.00
_cell.angle_beta   90.00
_cell.angle_gamma   90.00
#
_symmetry.space_group_name_H-M   'P 1'
#
loop_
_entity.id
_entity.type
_entity.pdbx_description
1 polymer ?
#
loop_
_entity_poly.entity_id
_entity_poly.type
_entity_poly.pdbx_seq_one_letter_code
_entity_poly.pdbx_strand_id
1 'polypeptide(L)' 'MNLRGRVVVVGAGLGGLAAALRLRAAGCDVTLLEREQRPGGRAGMIERE' A
#
# COMPACT_ATOMS: atom_id res chain seq x y z
N MET A 1 -21.48 3.00 -4.05
CA MET A 1 -20.72 4.18 -4.53
C MET A 1 -19.46 3.68 -5.20
N ASN A 2 -19.32 3.88 -6.51
CA ASN A 2 -18.11 3.51 -7.24
C ASN A 2 -17.13 4.69 -7.11
N LEU A 3 -16.13 4.57 -6.23
CA LEU A 3 -15.17 5.64 -5.98
C LEU A 3 -14.18 5.68 -7.15
N ARG A 4 -14.42 6.58 -8.11
CA ARG A 4 -13.53 6.79 -9.27
C ARG A 4 -12.60 7.97 -9.02
N GLY A 5 -11.74 7.82 -8.01
CA GLY A 5 -10.76 8.84 -7.62
C GLY A 5 -9.32 8.34 -7.76
N ARG A 6 -8.39 9.26 -7.99
CA ARG A 6 -6.95 9.00 -7.83
C ARG A 6 -6.58 9.15 -6.36
N VAL A 7 -5.91 8.14 -5.79
CA VAL A 7 -5.52 8.10 -4.39
C VAL A 7 -4.04 7.75 -4.28
N VAL A 8 -3.31 8.47 -3.42
CA VAL A 8 -1.94 8.14 -3.05
C VAL A 8 -1.94 7.62 -1.62
N VAL A 9 -1.40 6.42 -1.42
CA VAL A 9 -1.17 5.84 -0.09
C VAL A 9 0.33 5.92 0.22
N VAL A 10 0.70 6.46 1.38
CA VAL A 10 2.10 6.61 1.79
C VAL A 10 2.41 5.63 2.92
N GLY A 11 3.37 4.75 2.69
CA GLY A 11 3.79 3.63 3.54
C GLY A 11 3.16 2.30 3.11
N ALA A 12 3.98 1.32 2.76
CA ALA A 12 3.60 -0.06 2.41
C ALA A 12 3.81 -1.03 3.58
N GLY A 13 3.51 -0.60 4.81
CA GLY A 13 3.27 -1.50 5.94
C GLY A 13 1.90 -2.19 5.82
N LEU A 14 1.57 -3.06 6.79
CA LEU A 14 0.31 -3.83 6.80
C LEU A 14 -0.93 -2.95 6.61
N GLY A 15 -1.03 -1.83 7.33
CA GLY A 15 -2.17 -0.91 7.23
C GLY A 15 -2.27 -0.24 5.85
N GLY A 16 -1.15 0.24 5.32
CA GLY A 16 -1.10 0.91 4.01
C GLY A 16 -1.42 -0.03 2.86
N LEU A 17 -0.87 -1.25 2.87
CA LEU A 17 -1.23 -2.30 1.93
C LEU A 17 -2.73 -2.65 2.00
N ALA A 18 -3.26 -2.83 3.20
CA ALA A 18 -4.66 -3.17 3.40
C ALA A 18 -5.61 -2.03 2.98
N ALA A 19 -5.19 -0.77 3.13
CA ALA A 19 -5.93 0.40 2.63
C ALA A 19 -5.87 0.46 1.09
N ALA A 20 -4.67 0.34 0.50
CA ALA A 20 -4.48 0.39 -0.95
C ALA A 20 -5.29 -0.70 -1.67
N LEU A 21 -5.28 -1.93 -1.16
CA LEU A 21 -6.05 -3.04 -1.73
C LEU A 21 -7.56 -2.78 -1.66
N ARG A 22 -8.08 -2.28 -0.54
CA ARG A 22 -9.51 -1.95 -0.41
C ARG A 22 -9.93 -0.80 -1.33
N LEU A 23 -9.09 0.22 -1.47
CA LEU A 23 -9.34 1.34 -2.38
C LEU A 23 -9.32 0.89 -3.84
N ARG A 24 -8.38 0.02 -4.22
CA ARG A 24 -8.35 -0.59 -5.55
C ARG A 24 -9.60 -1.44 -5.82
N ALA A 25 -10.02 -2.26 -4.86
CA ALA A 25 -11.24 -3.05 -4.97
C ALA A 25 -12.50 -2.18 -5.07
N ALA A 26 -12.48 -0.96 -4.50
CA ALA A 26 -13.56 0.02 -4.60
C ALA A 26 -13.59 0.81 -5.93
N GLY A 27 -12.62 0.58 -6.83
CA GLY A 27 -12.55 1.21 -8.15
C GLY A 27 -11.64 2.44 -8.24
N CYS A 28 -10.86 2.75 -7.20
CA CYS A 28 -9.91 3.86 -7.23
C CYS A 28 -8.68 3.52 -8.08
N ASP A 29 -8.07 4.54 -8.68
CA ASP A 29 -6.70 4.47 -9.20
C ASP A 29 -5.73 4.78 -8.05
N VAL A 30 -4.95 3.79 -7.61
CA VAL A 30 -4.13 3.91 -6.39
C VAL A 30 -2.65 3.80 -6.74
N THR A 31 -1.89 4.81 -6.32
CA THR A 31 -0.43 4.77 -6.21
C THR A 31 -0.05 4.52 -4.76
N LEU A 32 0.78 3.50 -4.51
CA LEU A 32 1.34 3.21 -3.18
C LEU A 32 2.82 3.57 -3.19
N LEU A 33 3.24 4.39 -2.22
CA LEU A 33 4.63 4.81 -2.06
C LEU A 33 5.20 4.16 -0.80
N GLU A 34 6.41 3.62 -0.90
CA GLU A 34 7.20 3.10 0.22
C GLU A 34 8.61 3.67 0.10
N ARG A 35 9.23 4.00 1.23
CA ARG A 35 10.60 4.50 1.29
C ARG A 35 11.60 3.38 1.07
N GLU A 36 11.32 2.20 1.61
CA GLU A 36 12.19 1.03 1.51
C GLU A 36 12.03 0.32 0.16
N GLN A 37 13.04 -0.48 -0.21
CA GLN A 37 13.01 -1.25 -1.48
C GLN A 37 11.93 -2.33 -1.52
N ARG A 38 11.47 -2.79 -0.35
CA ARG A 38 10.47 -3.85 -0.22
C ARG A 38 9.35 -3.41 0.73
N PRO A 39 8.09 -3.81 0.45
CA PRO A 39 6.99 -3.57 1.36
C PRO A 39 7.11 -4.41 2.63
N GLY A 40 6.35 -4.02 3.66
CA GLY A 40 6.27 -4.73 4.94
C GLY A 40 6.34 -3.78 6.14
N GLY A 41 7.02 -2.64 5.99
CA GLY A 41 7.25 -1.69 7.09
C GLY A 41 7.84 -2.42 8.30
N ARG A 42 7.18 -2.34 9.45
CA ARG A 42 7.60 -3.06 10.68
C ARG A 42 7.45 -4.59 10.60
N ALA A 43 6.70 -5.10 9.63
CA ALA A 43 6.56 -6.52 9.34
C ALA A 43 7.40 -6.94 8.11
N GLY A 44 8.44 -6.18 7.78
CA GLY A 44 9.36 -6.51 6.69
C GLY A 44 10.15 -7.79 6.93
N MET A 45 10.68 -8.35 5.84
CA MET A 45 11.57 -9.51 5.89
C MET A 45 12.93 -9.11 6.48
N ILE A 46 13.47 -9.94 7.36
CA ILE A 46 14.85 -9.83 7.85
C ILE A 46 15.71 -10.77 7.01
N GLU A 47 16.64 -10.22 6.25
CA GLU A 47 17.64 -11.00 5.54
C GLU A 47 18.87 -11.15 6.44
N ARG A 48 19.41 -12.38 6.53
CA ARG A 48 20.68 -12.67 7.21
C ARG A 48 21.60 -13.35 6.21
N GLU A 49 22.87 -12.98 6.23
CA GLU A 49 23.95 -13.62 5.46
C GLU A 49 24.19 -15.07 5.90
#